data_AF-A0A1G9D7U3-F1
#
_entry.id   AF-A0A1G9D7U3-F1
#
_cell.length_a   1.000
_cell.length_b   1.000
_cell.length_c   1.000
_cell.angle_alpha   90.00
_cell.angle_beta   90.00
_cell.angle_gamma   90.00
#
_symmetry.space_group_name_H-M   'P 1'
#
loop_
_entity.id
_entity.type
_entity.pdbx_description
1 polymer ?
#
loop_
_entity_poly.entity_id
_entity_poly.type
_entity_poly.pdbx_seq_one_letter_code
_entity_poly.pdbx_strand_id
1 'polypeptide(L)'
;MVLERDLEAVTAKRNDLPSAADVYDEGEDIPIEDVFDDAFVQARTEFETFDELVAASPSEAGSVEEFEKVSHGEWDEFVAESTEFDDEEAFVFAARDHWVAKRLQLV
;
A
#
# COMPACT_ATOMS: atom_id res chain seq x y z
N MET A 1 16.27 -30.82 9.95
CA MET A 1 16.89 -30.48 8.66
C MET A 1 15.83 -29.75 7.86
N VAL A 2 15.97 -28.50 7.40
CA VAL A 2 17.12 -27.61 7.25
C VAL A 2 16.54 -26.18 7.31
N LEU A 3 16.68 -25.46 8.43
CA LEU A 3 16.30 -24.02 8.51
C LEU A 3 17.53 -23.10 8.33
N GLU A 4 18.64 -23.67 7.86
CA GLU A 4 19.96 -23.05 7.90
C GLU A 4 20.49 -22.68 6.51
N ARG A 5 19.70 -22.87 5.44
CA ARG A 5 20.27 -22.87 4.08
C ARG A 5 20.18 -21.62 3.24
N ASP A 6 19.69 -20.52 3.79
CA ASP A 6 19.79 -19.26 3.07
C ASP A 6 20.13 -18.06 3.94
N LEU A 7 20.52 -18.21 5.22
CA LEU A 7 20.86 -17.05 6.06
C LEU A 7 21.89 -16.13 5.38
N GLU A 8 22.92 -16.70 4.74
CA GLU A 8 23.89 -15.92 3.94
C GLU A 8 23.29 -15.27 2.67
N ALA A 9 22.35 -15.92 1.98
CA ALA A 9 21.68 -15.35 0.81
C ALA A 9 20.69 -14.24 1.18
N VAL A 10 19.93 -14.39 2.28
CA VAL A 10 19.11 -13.29 2.84
C VAL A 10 20.00 -12.16 3.36
N THR A 11 21.16 -12.47 3.95
CA THR A 11 22.12 -11.44 4.41
C THR A 11 22.76 -10.69 3.25
N ALA A 12 23.09 -11.36 2.15
CA ALA A 12 23.61 -10.73 0.95
C ALA A 12 22.58 -9.81 0.29
N LYS A 13 21.31 -10.24 0.19
CA LYS A 13 20.20 -9.37 -0.28
C LYS A 13 19.97 -8.17 0.64
N ARG A 14 20.14 -8.34 1.96
CA ARG A 14 19.98 -7.24 2.94
C ARG A 14 20.93 -6.06 2.69
N ASN A 15 22.12 -6.31 2.14
CA ASN A 15 23.12 -5.25 1.96
C ASN A 15 22.87 -4.37 0.72
N ASP A 16 22.02 -4.82 -0.20
CA ASP A 16 21.62 -4.08 -1.42
C ASP A 16 20.27 -3.38 -1.25
N LEU A 17 19.49 -3.77 -0.22
CA LEU A 17 18.22 -3.15 0.10
C LEU A 17 18.45 -1.83 0.87
N PRO A 18 17.75 -0.75 0.51
CA PRO A 18 17.78 0.48 1.30
C PRO A 18 17.31 0.19 2.72
N SER A 19 17.88 0.91 3.69
CA SER A 19 17.44 0.77 5.08
C SER A 19 16.05 1.37 5.24
N ALA A 20 15.27 0.90 6.21
CA ALA A 20 13.97 1.51 6.51
C ALA A 20 14.09 3.04 6.72
N ALA A 21 15.18 3.49 7.34
CA ALA A 21 15.52 4.90 7.53
C ALA A 21 15.78 5.71 6.23
N ASP A 22 16.11 5.05 5.11
CA ASP A 22 16.26 5.72 3.81
C ASP A 22 14.90 5.96 3.13
N VAL A 23 13.87 5.20 3.54
CA VAL A 23 12.51 5.26 3.01
C VAL A 23 11.58 6.04 3.93
N TYR A 24 11.76 5.91 5.23
CA TYR A 24 10.87 6.41 6.26
C TYR A 24 11.65 6.81 7.52
N ASP A 25 11.36 8.00 8.05
CA ASP A 25 11.88 8.44 9.34
C ASP A 25 11.05 7.84 10.49
N GLU A 26 11.69 7.12 11.42
CA GLU A 26 11.05 6.57 12.62
C GLU A 26 10.45 7.70 13.48
N GLY A 27 9.16 7.99 13.28
CA GLY A 27 8.43 9.07 13.96
C GLY A 27 7.62 9.99 13.05
N GLU A 28 7.63 9.78 11.73
CA GLU A 28 6.76 10.50 10.81
C GLU A 28 5.40 9.78 10.70
N ASP A 29 4.29 10.46 10.96
CA ASP A 29 2.98 9.91 10.59
C ASP A 29 2.84 10.09 9.07
N ILE A 30 2.86 8.98 8.31
CA ILE A 30 2.64 9.04 6.86
C ILE A 30 1.13 9.09 6.64
N PRO A 31 0.61 10.18 6.05
CA PRO A 31 -0.81 10.24 5.75
C PRO A 31 -1.10 9.26 4.61
N ILE A 32 -2.19 8.50 4.73
CA ILE A 32 -2.54 7.44 3.78
C ILE A 32 -2.75 7.97 2.34
N GLU A 33 -3.16 9.24 2.19
CA GLU A 33 -3.23 9.98 0.92
C GLU A 33 -1.86 10.16 0.22
N ASP A 34 -0.75 10.12 0.96
CA ASP A 34 0.60 10.13 0.35
C ASP A 34 0.97 8.75 -0.19
N VAL A 35 0.49 7.68 0.45
CA VAL A 35 0.68 6.29 0.02
C VAL A 35 -0.21 5.96 -1.19
N PHE A 36 -1.48 6.34 -1.11
CA PHE A 36 -2.47 6.21 -2.18
C PHE A 36 -2.56 7.51 -2.97
N ASP A 37 -1.48 7.87 -3.66
CA ASP A 37 -1.50 9.06 -4.48
C ASP A 37 -2.39 8.90 -5.72
N ASP A 38 -2.88 10.03 -6.24
CA ASP A 38 -3.81 10.06 -7.37
C ASP A 38 -3.31 9.29 -8.60
N ALA A 39 -2.00 9.26 -8.86
CA ALA A 39 -1.43 8.52 -9.99
C ALA A 39 -1.50 7.01 -9.77
N PHE A 40 -1.35 6.53 -8.54
CA PHE A 40 -1.57 5.11 -8.22
C PHE A 40 -3.04 4.74 -8.41
N VAL A 41 -3.96 5.56 -7.89
CA VAL A 41 -5.40 5.30 -7.99
C VAL A 41 -5.87 5.31 -9.44
N GLN A 42 -5.50 6.31 -10.23
CA GLN A 42 -5.84 6.40 -11.66
C GLN A 42 -5.22 5.28 -12.50
N ALA A 43 -4.05 4.76 -12.10
CA ALA A 43 -3.39 3.70 -12.83
C ALA A 43 -4.00 2.32 -12.57
N ARG A 44 -4.64 2.13 -11.40
CA ARG A 44 -5.09 0.82 -10.91
C ARG A 44 -6.59 0.69 -10.80
N THR A 45 -7.32 1.80 -10.92
CA THR A 45 -8.76 1.89 -10.69
C THR A 45 -9.39 2.87 -11.68
N GLU A 46 -10.71 2.92 -11.72
CA GLU A 46 -11.45 3.88 -12.57
C GLU A 46 -11.62 5.27 -11.94
N PHE A 47 -11.15 5.47 -10.71
CA PHE A 47 -11.32 6.71 -9.94
C PHE A 47 -10.16 7.69 -10.15
N GLU A 48 -10.44 8.98 -9.99
CA GLU A 48 -9.44 10.03 -10.17
C GLU A 48 -8.57 10.26 -8.93
N THR A 49 -9.12 10.03 -7.73
CA THR A 49 -8.46 10.27 -6.44
C THR A 49 -8.82 9.20 -5.41
N PHE A 50 -7.98 9.04 -4.39
CA PHE A 50 -8.25 8.07 -3.32
C PHE A 50 -9.53 8.41 -2.54
N ASP A 51 -9.83 9.69 -2.33
CA ASP A 51 -11.06 10.14 -1.67
C ASP A 51 -12.32 9.72 -2.43
N GLU A 52 -12.28 9.81 -3.77
CA GLU A 52 -13.39 9.38 -4.63
C GLU A 52 -13.61 7.86 -4.55
N LEU A 53 -12.52 7.10 -4.52
CA LEU A 53 -12.56 5.65 -4.35
C LEU A 53 -13.15 5.27 -2.99
N VAL A 54 -12.77 5.98 -1.91
CA VAL A 54 -13.33 5.76 -0.57
C VAL A 54 -14.81 6.11 -0.50
N ALA A 55 -15.20 7.25 -1.07
CA ALA A 55 -16.58 7.69 -1.11
C ALA A 55 -17.49 6.78 -1.95
N ALA A 56 -16.95 6.12 -2.98
CA ALA A 56 -17.66 5.14 -3.78
C ALA A 56 -17.82 3.79 -3.09
N SER A 57 -17.03 3.54 -2.05
CA SER A 57 -17.00 2.25 -1.40
C SER A 57 -18.24 2.00 -0.52
N PRO A 58 -18.66 0.74 -0.37
CA PRO A 58 -19.82 0.38 0.45
C PRO A 58 -19.55 0.44 1.96
N SER A 59 -18.33 0.78 2.40
CA SER A 59 -17.99 0.91 3.82
C SER A 59 -18.64 2.14 4.45
N GLU A 60 -18.77 2.13 5.79
CA GLU A 60 -19.23 3.30 6.55
C GLU A 60 -18.31 4.52 6.42
N ALA A 61 -17.10 4.34 5.91
CA ALA A 61 -16.19 5.44 5.62
C ALA A 61 -16.53 6.16 4.31
N GLY A 62 -17.12 7.35 4.42
CA GLY A 62 -17.29 8.26 3.29
C GLY A 62 -16.05 9.14 3.01
N SER A 63 -14.97 8.98 3.78
CA SER A 63 -13.74 9.76 3.66
C SER A 63 -12.54 8.98 4.21
N VAL A 64 -11.35 9.36 3.77
CA VAL A 64 -10.07 8.77 4.17
C VAL A 64 -9.91 8.69 5.71
N GLU A 65 -10.29 9.74 6.44
CA GLU A 65 -10.20 9.78 7.90
C GLU A 65 -11.13 8.78 8.62
N GLU A 66 -12.23 8.40 7.98
CA GLU A 66 -13.11 7.33 8.48
C GLU A 66 -12.60 5.96 8.05
N PHE A 67 -11.95 5.88 6.89
CA PHE A 67 -11.40 4.64 6.37
C PHE A 67 -10.36 4.04 7.32
N GLU A 68 -9.54 4.87 7.97
CA GLU A 68 -8.60 4.43 9.02
C GLU A 68 -9.28 3.77 10.24
N LYS A 69 -10.61 3.92 10.37
CA LYS A 69 -11.40 3.35 11.47
C LYS A 69 -12.24 2.14 11.04
N VAL A 70 -12.30 1.84 9.73
CA VAL A 70 -13.09 0.73 9.19
C VAL A 70 -12.42 -0.61 9.52
N SER A 71 -13.24 -1.64 9.71
CA SER A 71 -12.75 -3.00 9.98
C SER A 71 -12.12 -3.59 8.71
N HIS A 72 -10.91 -4.13 8.82
CA HIS A 72 -10.24 -4.82 7.71
C HIS A 72 -11.12 -5.94 7.12
N GLY A 73 -11.26 -5.95 5.79
CA GLY A 73 -12.00 -6.97 5.04
C GLY A 73 -13.42 -6.59 4.64
N GLU A 74 -13.94 -5.43 5.06
CA GLU A 74 -15.17 -4.86 4.48
C GLU A 74 -14.96 -4.40 3.03
N TRP A 75 -13.70 -4.20 2.64
CA TRP A 75 -13.32 -3.70 1.33
C TRP A 75 -12.86 -4.75 0.34
N ASP A 76 -12.64 -6.00 0.75
CA ASP A 76 -12.16 -7.06 -0.14
C ASP A 76 -13.04 -7.18 -1.39
N GLU A 77 -14.36 -7.27 -1.22
CA GLU A 77 -15.29 -7.41 -2.34
C GLU A 77 -15.31 -6.16 -3.24
N PHE A 78 -15.27 -4.96 -2.64
CA PHE A 78 -15.24 -3.72 -3.40
C PHE A 78 -13.93 -3.58 -4.20
N VAL A 79 -12.79 -3.90 -3.59
CA VAL A 79 -11.48 -3.84 -4.25
C VAL A 79 -11.40 -4.88 -5.37
N ALA A 80 -11.91 -6.10 -5.15
CA ALA A 80 -12.01 -7.15 -6.16
C ALA A 80 -12.84 -6.74 -7.38
N GLU A 81 -13.89 -5.95 -7.17
CA GLU A 81 -14.78 -5.51 -8.25
C GLU A 81 -14.32 -4.21 -8.93
N SER A 82 -13.72 -3.28 -8.18
CA SER A 82 -13.37 -1.93 -8.65
C SER A 82 -11.92 -1.77 -9.08
N THR A 83 -11.05 -2.73 -8.74
CA THR A 83 -9.62 -2.67 -9.02
C THR A 83 -9.13 -3.96 -9.69
N GLU A 84 -7.87 -3.97 -10.10
CA GLU A 84 -7.23 -5.18 -10.62
C GLU A 84 -6.78 -6.19 -9.54
N PHE A 85 -6.97 -5.89 -8.26
CA PHE A 85 -6.50 -6.68 -7.14
C PHE A 85 -7.62 -7.56 -6.57
N ASP A 86 -7.28 -8.77 -6.12
CA ASP A 86 -8.26 -9.73 -5.60
C ASP A 86 -8.87 -9.35 -4.24
N ASP A 87 -8.15 -8.58 -3.41
CA ASP A 87 -8.52 -8.29 -2.02
C ASP A 87 -7.94 -6.93 -1.56
N GLU A 88 -8.48 -6.36 -0.47
CA GLU A 88 -8.02 -5.10 0.13
C GLU A 88 -6.52 -5.14 0.46
N GLU A 89 -6.07 -6.25 1.05
CA GLU A 89 -4.68 -6.45 1.46
C GLU A 89 -3.72 -6.31 0.27
N ALA A 90 -4.06 -6.93 -0.87
CA ALA A 90 -3.24 -6.87 -2.08
C ALA A 90 -3.15 -5.44 -2.64
N PHE A 91 -4.25 -4.69 -2.58
CA PHE A 91 -4.30 -3.29 -3.00
C PHE A 91 -3.44 -2.39 -2.09
N VAL A 92 -3.54 -2.55 -0.77
CA VAL A 92 -2.75 -1.80 0.21
C VAL A 92 -1.25 -2.10 0.05
N PHE A 93 -0.87 -3.36 -0.13
CA PHE A 93 0.53 -3.71 -0.38
C PHE A 93 1.07 -3.09 -1.67
N ALA A 94 0.28 -3.09 -2.74
CA ALA A 94 0.68 -2.47 -4.00
C ALA A 94 0.84 -0.94 -3.87
N ALA A 95 -0.04 -0.27 -3.14
CA ALA A 95 0.07 1.16 -2.86
C ALA A 95 1.34 1.46 -2.04
N ARG A 96 1.59 0.67 -1.00
CA ARG A 96 2.83 0.75 -0.21
C ARG A 96 4.07 0.59 -1.07
N ASP A 97 4.12 -0.44 -1.93
CA ASP A 97 5.29 -0.68 -2.78
C ASP A 97 5.48 0.44 -3.81
N HIS A 98 4.40 1.02 -4.35
CA HIS A 98 4.48 2.19 -5.20
C HIS A 98 5.07 3.40 -4.47
N TRP A 99 4.57 3.70 -3.27
CA TRP A 99 5.06 4.79 -2.44
C TRP A 99 6.55 4.62 -2.07
N VAL A 100 6.95 3.41 -1.65
CA VAL A 100 8.35 3.10 -1.36
C VAL A 100 9.21 3.30 -2.60
N ALA A 101 8.77 2.83 -3.77
CA ALA A 101 9.48 2.99 -5.02
C ALA A 101 9.66 4.48 -5.39
N LYS A 102 8.63 5.30 -5.18
CA LYS A 102 8.67 6.76 -5.41
C LYS A 102 9.67 7.44 -4.47
N ARG A 103 9.67 7.07 -3.18
CA ARG A 103 10.60 7.60 -2.18
C ARG A 103 12.05 7.26 -2.50
N LEU A 104 12.27 6.06 -3.03
CA LEU A 104 13.57 5.57 -3.50
C LEU A 104 13.93 6.03 -4.92
N GLN A 105 13.08 6.82 -5.59
CA GLN A 105 13.26 7.30 -6.98
C GLN A 105 13.45 6.17 -8.00
N LEU A 106 12.73 5.07 -7.82
CA LEU A 106 12.75 3.89 -8.70
C LEU A 106 11.67 3.94 -9.80
N VAL A 107 10.74 4.90 -9.73
CA VAL A 107 9.64 5.14 -10.68
C VAL A 107 9.54 6.62 -11.05
#